data_AF-A0A2G2UVL0-F1
#
_entry.id   AF-A0A2G2UVL0-F1
#
_cell.length_a   1.000
_cell.length_b   1.000
_cell.length_c   1.000
_cell.angle_alpha   90.00
_cell.angle_beta   90.00
_cell.angle_gamma   90.00
#
_symmetry.space_group_name_H-M   'P 1'
#
loop_
_entity.id
_entity.type
_entity.pdbx_description
1 polymer ?
#
loop_
_entity_poly.entity_id
_entity_poly.type
_entity_poly.pdbx_seq_one_letter_code
_entity_poly.pdbx_strand_id
1 'polypeptide(L)'
;MLYNILCPCDNADNEMKKEPFINLKGYVLGNPLTYYGEGNYRIPFAHGMGLISDELYESLMTKCNGDYLTPNQSNTFCLQDVETFKEVEFYLH
;
A
#
# COMPACT_ATOMS: atom_id res chain seq x y z
N MET A 1 0.29 1.02 8.40
CA MET A 1 1.01 1.14 9.69
C MET A 1 0.02 0.94 10.83
N LEU A 2 -0.14 -0.30 11.30
CA LEU A 2 -0.76 -0.56 12.60
C LEU A 2 0.23 -0.08 13.65
N TYR A 3 -0.01 1.09 14.22
CA TYR A 3 0.70 1.47 15.43
C TYR A 3 0.40 0.40 16.48
N ASN A 4 1.45 -0.16 17.07
CA ASN A 4 1.33 -0.92 18.30
C ASN A 4 0.54 -0.05 19.28
N ILE A 5 -0.66 -0.49 19.67
CA ILE A 5 -1.33 0.04 20.86
C ILE A 5 -0.48 -0.42 22.04
N LEU A 6 0.60 0.31 22.30
CA LEU A 6 1.34 0.24 23.54
C LEU A 6 0.46 1.00 24.54
N CYS A 7 -0.30 0.26 25.35
CA CYS A 7 -0.89 0.83 26.55
C CYS A 7 0.27 1.21 27.48
N PRO A 8 0.42 2.49 27.87
CA PRO A 8 1.33 2.83 28.95
C PRO A 8 0.75 2.19 30.22
N CYS A 9 1.47 1.22 30.78
CA CYS A 9 1.21 0.79 32.15
C CYS A 9 1.60 1.97 33.05
N ASP A 10 0.60 2.63 33.65
CA ASP A 10 0.84 3.70 34.61
C ASP A 10 1.75 3.20 35.73
N ASN A 11 2.88 3.88 35.89
CA ASN A 11 3.78 3.74 37.03
C ASN A 11 3.03 4.20 38.28
N ALA A 12 2.50 3.27 39.06
CA ALA A 12 2.10 3.51 40.43
C ALA A 12 2.33 2.25 41.25
N ASP A 13 3.39 2.30 42.07
CA ASP A 13 3.81 1.30 43.04
C ASP A 13 2.64 0.87 43.92
N ASN A 14 1.98 -0.24 43.59
CA ASN A 14 1.08 -1.00 44.48
C ASN A 14 0.96 -2.42 43.91
N GLU A 15 1.23 -3.43 44.75
CA GLU A 15 1.17 -4.86 44.42
C GLU A 15 -0.25 -5.36 44.10
N MET A 16 -0.78 -4.96 42.96
CA MET A 16 -1.88 -5.65 42.32
C MET A 16 -1.61 -5.60 40.83
N LYS A 17 -1.12 -6.72 40.30
CA LYS A 17 -0.95 -6.98 38.86
C LYS A 17 -2.29 -6.72 38.17
N LYS A 18 -2.56 -5.47 37.80
CA LYS A 18 -3.73 -5.07 37.01
C LYS A 18 -3.43 -5.58 35.62
N GLU A 19 -3.89 -6.80 35.33
CA GLU A 19 -3.97 -7.25 33.96
C GLU A 19 -4.69 -6.17 33.15
N PRO A 20 -4.12 -5.69 32.02
CA PRO A 20 -4.80 -4.69 31.22
C PRO A 20 -6.11 -5.29 30.72
N PHE A 21 -7.23 -4.85 31.28
CA PHE A 21 -8.56 -5.35 30.96
C PHE A 21 -9.02 -4.82 29.59
N ILE A 22 -8.40 -5.29 28.51
CA ILE A 22 -8.87 -5.03 27.14
C ILE A 22 -9.57 -6.27 26.62
N ASN A 23 -10.89 -6.23 26.60
CA ASN A 23 -11.74 -7.25 25.98
C ASN A 23 -12.01 -6.90 24.51
N LEU A 24 -10.96 -6.94 23.68
CA LEU A 24 -11.06 -6.63 22.25
C LEU A 24 -11.93 -7.67 21.55
N LYS A 25 -13.04 -7.24 20.93
CA LYS A 25 -13.90 -8.10 20.11
C LYS A 25 -13.50 -8.13 18.63
N GLY A 26 -12.90 -7.04 18.14
CA GLY A 26 -12.48 -6.89 16.76
C GLY A 26 -12.39 -5.41 16.38
N TYR A 27 -11.89 -5.15 15.17
CA TYR A 27 -11.81 -3.82 14.57
C TYR A 27 -12.07 -3.92 13.05
N VAL A 28 -12.44 -2.81 12.43
CA VAL A 28 -12.64 -2.70 10.98
C VAL A 28 -11.73 -1.60 10.46
N LEU A 29 -11.09 -1.83 9.31
CA LEU A 29 -10.27 -0.85 8.63
C LEU A 29 -10.89 -0.52 7.28
N GLY A 30 -11.13 0.77 7.01
CA GLY A 30 -11.57 1.26 5.71
C GLY A 30 -10.35 1.66 4.87
N ASN A 31 -10.18 1.01 3.72
CA ASN A 31 -9.04 1.19 2.80
C ASN A 31 -7.66 1.21 3.49
N PRO A 32 -7.33 0.18 4.30
CA PRO A 32 -6.04 0.12 4.96
C PRO A 32 -4.91 -0.11 3.97
N LEU A 33 -3.74 0.42 4.32
CA LEU A 33 -2.48 -0.11 3.82
C LEU A 33 -2.13 -1.38 4.62
N THR A 34 -2.31 -2.58 4.06
CA THR A 34 -2.14 -3.88 4.74
C THR A 34 -0.79 -4.54 4.49
N TYR A 35 -0.18 -4.38 3.30
CA TYR A 35 1.13 -4.95 3.01
C TYR A 35 1.88 -4.14 1.94
N TYR A 36 3.19 -4.37 1.81
CA TYR A 36 4.06 -3.56 0.94
C TYR A 36 3.65 -3.57 -0.54
N GLY A 37 3.26 -4.73 -1.06
CA GLY A 37 2.94 -4.92 -2.48
C GLY A 37 1.58 -4.40 -2.93
N GLU A 38 0.76 -3.80 -2.04
CA GLU A 38 -0.56 -3.26 -2.41
C GLU A 38 -0.48 -2.19 -3.50
N GLY A 39 0.63 -1.46 -3.57
CA GLY A 39 0.83 -0.44 -4.61
C GLY A 39 0.86 -1.01 -6.02
N ASN A 40 1.17 -2.30 -6.22
CA ASN A 40 1.10 -2.93 -7.53
C ASN A 40 -0.34 -3.04 -8.07
N TYR A 41 -1.36 -2.92 -7.21
CA TYR A 41 -2.76 -2.90 -7.64
C TYR A 41 -3.24 -1.55 -8.18
N ARG A 42 -2.44 -0.49 -8.06
CA ARG A 42 -2.82 0.85 -8.57
C ARG A 42 -2.99 0.87 -10.08
N ILE A 43 -2.11 0.19 -10.81
CA ILE A 43 -2.15 0.12 -12.28
C ILE A 43 -3.41 -0.61 -12.78
N PRO A 44 -3.72 -1.85 -12.35
CA PRO A 44 -4.95 -2.51 -12.79
C PRO A 44 -6.22 -1.79 -12.30
N PHE A 45 -6.19 -1.13 -11.13
CA PHE A 45 -7.29 -0.27 -10.70
C PHE A 45 -7.49 0.91 -11.66
N ALA A 46 -6.42 1.64 -12.00
CA ALA A 46 -6.49 2.78 -12.91
C ALA A 46 -6.99 2.39 -14.30
N HIS A 47 -6.55 1.24 -14.82
CA HIS A 47 -7.04 0.69 -16.09
C HIS A 47 -8.53 0.33 -16.02
N GLY A 48 -8.96 -0.38 -14.97
CA GLY A 48 -10.38 -0.72 -14.76
C GLY A 48 -11.29 0.49 -14.60
N MET A 49 -10.75 1.62 -14.17
CA MET A 49 -11.44 2.91 -14.07
C MET A 49 -11.34 3.76 -15.35
N GLY A 50 -10.61 3.32 -16.38
CA GLY A 50 -10.41 4.04 -17.63
C GLY A 50 -9.50 5.27 -17.52
N LEU A 51 -8.64 5.32 -16.51
CA LEU A 51 -7.74 6.45 -16.24
C LEU A 51 -6.45 6.40 -17.06
N ILE A 52 -6.10 5.22 -17.57
CA ILE A 52 -4.95 4.98 -18.45
C ILE A 52 -5.40 4.24 -19.70
N SER A 53 -4.64 4.39 -20.80
CA SER A 53 -4.91 3.69 -22.06
C SER A 53 -4.62 2.19 -21.95
N ASP A 54 -5.31 1.40 -22.78
CA ASP A 54 -5.02 -0.02 -22.95
C ASP A 54 -3.55 -0.25 -23.35
N GLU A 55 -3.01 0.61 -24.22
CA GLU A 55 -1.60 0.55 -24.66
C GLU A 55 -0.63 0.68 -23.49
N LEU A 56 -0.82 1.66 -22.60
CA LEU A 56 0.05 1.85 -21.44
C LEU A 56 -0.08 0.68 -20.46
N TYR A 57 -1.31 0.19 -20.24
CA TYR A 57 -1.56 -0.95 -19.38
C TYR A 57 -0.89 -2.24 -19.87
N GLU A 58 -1.06 -2.58 -21.15
CA GLU A 58 -0.42 -3.75 -21.77
C GLU A 58 1.11 -3.65 -21.73
N SER A 59 1.65 -2.46 -21.97
CA SER A 59 3.08 -2.19 -21.88
C SER A 59 3.63 -2.43 -20.47
N LEU A 60 2.95 -1.92 -19.44
CA LEU A 60 3.31 -2.14 -18.04
C LEU A 60 3.28 -3.63 -17.67
N MET A 61 2.21 -4.34 -18.04
CA MET A 61 2.06 -5.77 -17.72
C MET A 61 3.15 -6.63 -18.38
N THR A 62 3.51 -6.33 -19.62
CA THR A 62 4.49 -7.11 -20.38
C THR A 62 5.93 -6.79 -19.99
N LYS A 63 6.26 -5.53 -19.72
CA LYS A 63 7.64 -5.10 -19.46
C LYS A 63 8.04 -5.19 -17.99
N CYS A 64 7.10 -5.02 -17.05
CA CYS A 64 7.42 -4.95 -15.62
C CYS A 64 7.15 -6.25 -14.84
N ASN A 65 6.59 -7.28 -15.46
CA ASN A 65 6.30 -8.58 -14.82
C ASN A 65 5.49 -8.47 -13.51
N GLY A 66 4.65 -7.44 -13.38
CA GLY A 66 3.82 -7.21 -12.19
C GLY A 66 4.53 -6.57 -10.98
N ASP A 67 5.81 -6.20 -11.08
CA ASP A 67 6.50 -5.40 -10.05
C ASP A 67 6.72 -3.95 -10.55
N TYR A 68 5.90 -3.05 -10.03
CA TYR A 68 5.89 -1.63 -10.38
C TYR A 68 6.42 -0.74 -9.25
N LEU A 69 6.51 -1.29 -8.03
CA LEU A 69 7.03 -0.61 -6.85
C LEU A 69 8.56 -0.62 -6.82
N THR A 70 9.14 -1.77 -7.15
CA THR A 70 10.59 -1.98 -7.20
C THR A 70 11.01 -2.51 -8.57
N PRO A 71 10.68 -1.79 -9.66
CA PRO A 71 10.99 -2.26 -11.00
C PRO A 71 12.51 -2.46 -11.18
N ASN A 72 12.87 -3.47 -11.97
CA ASN A 72 14.26 -3.76 -12.30
C ASN A 72 14.92 -2.52 -12.92
N GLN A 73 15.95 -1.99 -12.26
CA GLN A 73 16.64 -0.76 -12.67
C GLN A 73 17.36 -0.88 -14.01
N SER A 74 17.66 -2.09 -14.47
CA SER A 74 18.22 -2.33 -15.80
C SER A 74 17.17 -2.32 -16.91
N ASN A 75 15.88 -2.40 -16.58
CA ASN A 75 14.79 -2.36 -17.54
C ASN A 75 14.28 -0.92 -17.72
N THR A 76 14.96 -0.17 -18.58
CA THR A 76 14.64 1.24 -18.86
C THR A 76 13.22 1.43 -19.37
N PHE A 77 12.68 0.49 -20.15
CA PHE A 77 11.32 0.58 -20.66
C PHE A 77 10.28 0.46 -19.55
N CYS A 78 10.46 -0.48 -18.61
CA CYS A 78 9.57 -0.57 -17.45
C CYS A 78 9.64 0.71 -16.59
N LEU A 79 10.84 1.26 -16.38
CA LEU A 79 11.01 2.50 -15.63
C LEU A 79 10.26 3.67 -16.29
N GLN A 80 10.37 3.81 -17.61
CA GLN A 80 9.67 4.85 -18.38
C GLN A 80 8.15 4.69 -18.31
N ASP A 81 7.64 3.48 -18.47
CA ASP A 81 6.20 3.22 -18.42
C ASP A 81 5.65 3.50 -17.00
N VAL A 82 6.39 3.13 -15.95
CA VAL A 82 6.04 3.44 -14.55
C VAL A 82 6.10 4.94 -14.25
N GLU A 83 7.06 5.65 -14.82
CA GLU A 83 7.16 7.11 -14.71
C GLU A 83 5.96 7.79 -15.40
N THR A 84 5.62 7.34 -16.60
CA THR A 84 4.44 7.80 -17.35
C THR A 84 3.16 7.58 -16.54
N PHE A 85 3.00 6.40 -15.93
CA PHE A 85 1.87 6.11 -15.04
C PHE A 85 1.79 7.09 -13.85
N LYS A 86 2.93 7.41 -13.23
CA LYS A 86 2.99 8.34 -12.09
C LYS A 86 2.58 9.75 -12.50
N GLU A 87 2.97 10.22 -13.68
CA GLU A 87 2.53 11.52 -14.20
C GLU A 87 1.00 11.57 -14.30
N VAL A 88 0.38 10.53 -14.86
CA VAL A 88 -1.09 10.43 -14.93
C VAL A 88 -1.73 10.38 -13.55
N GLU A 89 -1.14 9.65 -12.59
CA GLU A 89 -1.60 9.59 -11.20
C GLU A 89 -1.57 10.97 -10.52
N PHE A 90 -0.52 11.77 -10.76
CA PHE A 90 -0.41 13.12 -10.20
C PHE A 90 -1.48 14.09 -10.72
N TYR A 91 -1.99 13.93 -11.95
CA TYR A 91 -3.07 14.78 -12.46
C TYR A 91 -4.44 14.50 -11.83
N LEU A 92 -4.56 13.44 -11.02
CA LEU A 92 -5.79 13.01 -10.37
C LEU A 92 -5.89 13.42 -8.89
N HIS A 93 -4.90 14.16 -8.35
CA HIS A 93 -4.90 14.75 -7.01
C HIS A 93 -4.71 16.27 -7.07
#